data_AF-A0A8T9VYI7-F1
#
_entry.id   AF-A0A8T9VYI7-F1
#
_cell.length_a   1.000
_cell.length_b   1.000
_cell.length_c   1.000
_cell.angle_alpha   90.00
_cell.angle_beta   90.00
_cell.angle_gamma   90.00
#
_symmetry.space_group_name_H-M   'P 1'
#
loop_
_entity.id
_entity.type
_entity.pdbx_description
1 polymer ?
#
loop_
_entity_poly.entity_id
_entity_poly.type
_entity_poly.pdbx_seq_one_letter_code
_entity_poly.pdbx_strand_id
1 'polypeptide(L)'
;MLSKSAENLFHRVIPESGGSLAAFAVQRDPLEIARTYAKEINELAMVDDMNSLERFYKTTSIDALTADSFFDRTDSTFLFSPCVERNTSGAFLTESPLNILKKGDYKKLPMLYGFANMEGLLRINFFETWKNKMNEKFSDF
;
A
#
# COMPACT_ATOMS: atom_id res chain seq x y z
N MET A 1 -14.15 10.21 -0.15
CA MET A 1 -15.01 9.99 -1.35
C MET A 1 -15.52 8.56 -1.36
N LEU A 2 -14.61 7.59 -1.25
CA LEU A 2 -14.94 6.16 -1.26
C LEU A 2 -15.41 5.62 0.10
N SER A 3 -14.74 6.03 1.19
CA SER A 3 -15.18 5.65 2.54
C SER A 3 -16.48 6.37 2.91
N LYS A 4 -17.42 5.62 3.49
CA LYS A 4 -18.68 6.12 4.03
C LYS A 4 -18.48 7.05 5.22
N SER A 5 -17.44 6.82 6.03
CA SER A 5 -17.15 7.67 7.21
C SER A 5 -16.70 9.08 6.83
N ALA A 6 -16.25 9.28 5.58
CA ALA A 6 -15.82 10.57 5.07
C ALA A 6 -16.92 11.32 4.30
N GLU A 7 -18.15 10.80 4.23
CA GLU A 7 -19.25 11.48 3.55
C GLU A 7 -19.59 12.81 4.23
N ASN A 8 -19.85 13.85 3.41
CA ASN A 8 -20.21 15.20 3.83
C ASN A 8 -19.14 15.99 4.63
N LEU A 9 -17.92 15.47 4.75
CA LEU A 9 -16.81 16.20 5.41
C LEU A 9 -16.10 17.20 4.48
N PHE A 10 -16.34 17.13 3.17
CA PHE A 10 -15.73 17.98 2.16
C PHE A 10 -16.59 18.00 0.88
N HIS A 11 -16.31 18.94 -0.03
CA HIS A 11 -17.13 19.16 -1.23
C HIS A 11 -16.36 19.12 -2.56
N ARG A 12 -15.02 19.03 -2.55
CA ARG A 12 -14.15 18.94 -3.75
C ARG A 12 -12.91 18.10 -3.42
N VAL A 13 -12.29 17.49 -4.43
CA VAL A 13 -11.07 16.67 -4.29
C VAL A 13 -10.05 17.04 -5.35
N ILE A 14 -8.77 17.14 -4.98
CA ILE A 14 -7.65 17.35 -5.91
C ILE A 14 -6.59 16.27 -5.64
N PRO A 15 -6.63 15.12 -6.33
CA PRO A 15 -5.56 14.13 -6.26
C PRO A 15 -4.40 14.53 -7.18
N GLU A 16 -3.21 14.67 -6.62
CA GLU A 16 -1.98 15.01 -7.35
C GLU A 16 -1.06 13.78 -7.36
N SER A 17 -0.70 13.31 -8.56
CA SER A 17 0.22 12.19 -8.80
C SER A 17 -0.21 10.85 -8.16
N GLY A 18 -1.52 10.68 -7.90
CA GLY A 18 -2.01 9.49 -7.24
C GLY A 18 -3.54 9.36 -7.23
N GLY A 19 -4.00 8.15 -6.95
CA GLY A 19 -5.43 7.83 -6.85
C GLY A 19 -5.65 6.47 -6.20
N SER A 20 -6.89 6.19 -5.82
CA SER A 20 -7.25 4.98 -5.07
C SER A 20 -7.08 3.66 -5.84
N LEU A 21 -6.78 3.72 -7.13
CA LEU A 21 -6.49 2.56 -7.99
C LEU A 21 -5.01 2.39 -8.32
N ALA A 22 -4.13 3.27 -7.81
CA ALA A 22 -2.70 3.11 -8.01
C ALA A 22 -2.22 1.81 -7.36
N ALA A 23 -1.18 1.19 -7.93
CA ALA A 23 -0.62 -0.07 -7.43
C ALA A 23 -0.18 0.01 -5.96
N PHE A 24 0.26 1.20 -5.55
CA PHE A 24 0.70 1.51 -4.19
C PHE A 24 -0.40 2.04 -3.26
N ALA A 25 -1.64 2.20 -3.71
CA ALA A 25 -2.68 2.87 -2.92
C ALA A 25 -3.39 1.93 -1.93
N VAL A 26 -3.54 0.65 -2.29
CA VAL A 26 -4.19 -0.36 -1.45
C VAL A 26 -3.42 -1.67 -1.49
N GLN A 27 -3.03 -2.16 -0.32
CA GLN A 27 -2.36 -3.45 -0.17
C GLN A 27 -3.35 -4.60 -0.42
N ARG A 28 -2.91 -5.60 -1.19
CA ARG A 28 -3.72 -6.76 -1.58
C ARG A 28 -3.69 -7.86 -0.52
N ASP A 29 -2.52 -8.08 0.09
CA ASP A 29 -2.33 -9.07 1.14
C ASP A 29 -1.62 -8.48 2.36
N PRO A 30 -2.34 -7.68 3.19
CA PRO A 30 -1.73 -7.00 4.33
C PRO A 30 -1.20 -7.97 5.39
N LEU A 31 -1.76 -9.19 5.49
CA LEU A 31 -1.32 -10.16 6.48
C LEU A 31 -0.03 -10.84 6.06
N GLU A 32 0.10 -11.24 4.80
CA GLU A 32 1.35 -11.82 4.31
C GLU A 32 2.48 -10.80 4.40
N ILE A 33 2.23 -9.57 3.98
CA ILE A 33 3.19 -8.46 4.12
C ILE A 33 3.68 -8.31 5.57
N ALA A 34 2.76 -8.32 6.54
CA ALA A 34 3.11 -8.21 7.94
C ALA A 34 3.97 -9.40 8.41
N ARG A 35 3.73 -10.62 7.91
CA ARG A 35 4.54 -11.80 8.24
C ARG A 35 5.91 -11.75 7.57
N THR A 36 5.98 -11.41 6.29
CA THR A 36 7.23 -11.29 5.54
C THR A 36 8.14 -10.26 6.21
N TYR A 37 7.60 -9.07 6.53
CA TYR A 37 8.40 -8.01 7.14
C TYR A 37 8.90 -8.37 8.55
N ALA A 38 8.09 -9.05 9.35
CA ALA A 38 8.54 -9.52 10.66
C ALA A 38 9.74 -10.49 10.55
N LYS A 39 9.73 -11.36 9.53
CA LYS A 39 10.85 -12.27 9.23
C LYS A 39 12.08 -11.55 8.68
N GLU A 40 11.90 -10.49 7.90
CA GLU A 40 13.00 -9.65 7.40
C GLU A 40 13.72 -8.92 8.53
N ILE A 41 12.99 -8.42 9.53
CA ILE A 41 13.59 -7.79 10.72
C ILE A 41 14.27 -8.83 11.62
N ASN A 42 13.63 -9.98 11.82
CA ASN A 42 14.15 -11.05 12.65
C ASN A 42 13.79 -12.42 12.06
N GLU A 43 14.77 -13.06 11.43
CA GLU A 43 14.60 -14.36 10.76
C GLU A 43 14.10 -15.47 11.71
N LEU A 44 14.34 -15.32 13.02
CA LEU A 44 13.90 -16.27 14.06
C LEU A 44 12.53 -15.91 14.66
N ALA A 45 11.86 -14.88 14.15
CA ALA A 45 10.54 -14.49 14.62
C ALA A 45 9.52 -15.61 14.31
N MET A 46 9.02 -16.24 15.38
CA MET A 46 7.94 -17.22 15.30
C MET A 46 6.62 -16.48 15.12
N VAL A 47 6.29 -16.13 13.87
CA VAL A 47 5.07 -15.38 13.51
C VAL A 47 4.08 -16.27 12.75
N ASP A 48 3.81 -17.46 13.30
CA ASP A 48 2.99 -18.49 12.67
C ASP A 48 1.49 -18.22 12.81
N ASP A 49 1.10 -17.43 13.81
CA ASP A 49 -0.29 -17.08 14.12
C ASP A 49 -0.46 -15.58 14.37
N MET A 50 -1.71 -15.14 14.56
CA MET A 50 -2.01 -13.72 14.73
C MET A 50 -1.52 -13.15 16.06
N ASN A 51 -1.54 -13.92 17.15
CA ASN A 51 -1.13 -13.45 18.47
C ASN A 51 0.39 -13.26 18.54
N SER A 52 1.14 -14.18 17.94
CA SER A 52 2.60 -14.08 17.85
C SER A 52 3.04 -12.92 16.95
N LEU A 53 2.37 -12.74 15.80
CA LEU A 53 2.57 -11.58 14.92
C LEU A 53 2.25 -10.26 15.63
N GLU A 54 1.11 -10.18 16.33
CA GLU A 54 0.73 -8.99 17.10
C GLU A 54 1.76 -8.66 18.19
N ARG A 55 2.19 -9.68 18.94
CA ARG A 55 3.22 -9.52 19.98
C ARG A 55 4.50 -8.97 19.39
N PHE A 56 4.96 -9.52 18.28
CA PHE A 56 6.16 -9.04 17.58
C PHE A 56 6.07 -7.53 17.28
N TYR A 57 4.98 -7.08 16.64
CA TYR A 57 4.82 -5.66 16.31
C TYR A 57 4.63 -4.75 17.53
N LYS A 58 4.10 -5.26 18.65
CA LYS A 58 3.97 -4.50 19.89
C LYS A 58 5.29 -4.36 20.67
N THR A 59 6.21 -5.30 20.52
CA THR A 59 7.47 -5.33 21.28
C THR A 59 8.67 -4.82 20.49
N THR A 60 8.59 -4.82 19.17
CA THR A 60 9.66 -4.31 18.29
C THR A 60 9.73 -2.80 18.37
N SER A 61 10.94 -2.24 18.43
CA SER A 61 11.11 -0.79 18.48
C SER A 61 10.65 -0.14 17.18
N ILE A 62 10.15 1.10 17.27
CA ILE A 62 9.76 1.85 16.07
C ILE A 62 10.93 2.05 15.10
N ASP A 63 12.14 2.24 15.62
CA ASP A 63 13.34 2.37 14.79
C ASP A 63 13.59 1.12 13.95
N ALA A 64 13.41 -0.08 14.51
CA ALA A 64 13.54 -1.32 13.75
C ALA A 64 12.40 -1.50 12.73
N LEU A 65 11.17 -1.13 13.11
CA LEU A 65 9.98 -1.20 12.23
C LEU A 65 10.00 -0.18 11.08
N THR A 66 10.91 0.79 11.10
CA THR A 66 10.97 1.89 10.12
C THR A 66 12.37 2.03 9.49
N ALA A 67 13.25 1.06 9.73
CA ALA A 67 14.63 1.09 9.24
C ALA A 67 14.73 0.99 7.70
N ASP A 68 13.75 0.37 7.04
CA ASP A 68 13.71 0.22 5.59
C ASP A 68 12.64 1.15 4.97
N SER A 69 13.01 1.78 3.86
CA SER A 69 12.14 2.66 3.06
C SER A 69 11.35 1.92 1.98
N PHE A 70 11.70 0.66 1.68
CA PHE A 70 11.10 -0.18 0.65
C PHE A 70 11.12 0.41 -0.77
N PHE A 71 11.99 1.40 -1.00
CA PHE A 71 12.01 2.15 -2.27
C PHE A 71 12.63 1.37 -3.43
N ASP A 72 13.42 0.35 -3.11
CA ASP A 72 14.09 -0.55 -4.04
C ASP A 72 13.24 -1.79 -4.40
N ARG A 73 12.01 -1.91 -3.88
CA ARG A 73 11.05 -2.94 -4.27
C ARG A 73 10.60 -2.76 -5.72
N THR A 74 10.59 -3.86 -6.46
CA THR A 74 10.32 -3.89 -7.90
C THR A 74 8.83 -3.95 -8.24
N ASP A 75 7.98 -4.33 -7.28
CA ASP A 75 6.52 -4.46 -7.43
C ASP A 75 5.77 -3.09 -7.46
N SER A 76 6.50 -1.98 -7.32
CA SER A 76 5.95 -0.62 -7.28
C SER A 76 4.90 -0.40 -6.19
N THR A 77 4.98 -1.14 -5.09
CA THR A 77 4.13 -0.96 -3.90
C THR A 77 4.88 -0.23 -2.79
N PHE A 78 4.12 0.34 -1.83
CA PHE A 78 4.65 0.72 -0.52
C PHE A 78 4.21 -0.38 0.45
N LEU A 79 5.18 -1.12 1.00
CA LEU A 79 4.98 -2.33 1.79
C LEU A 79 3.72 -2.23 2.69
N PHE A 80 3.71 -1.24 3.58
CA PHE A 80 2.55 -0.86 4.37
C PHE A 80 1.78 0.27 3.68
N SER A 81 0.57 -0.06 3.24
CA SER A 81 -0.39 0.85 2.61
C SER A 81 -1.78 0.61 3.20
N PRO A 82 -2.77 1.49 2.98
CA PRO A 82 -4.17 1.20 3.30
C PRO A 82 -4.60 -0.18 2.81
N CYS A 83 -5.50 -0.86 3.51
CA CYS A 83 -5.98 -2.18 3.11
C CYS A 83 -7.51 -2.27 3.22
N VAL A 84 -8.09 -3.33 2.64
CA VAL A 84 -9.51 -3.63 2.81
C VAL A 84 -9.71 -4.32 4.17
N GLU A 85 -10.53 -3.70 5.00
CA GLU A 85 -10.78 -4.15 6.37
C GLU A 85 -11.92 -5.17 6.44
N ARG A 86 -11.91 -5.95 7.52
CA ARG A 86 -13.10 -6.73 7.91
C ARG A 86 -14.22 -5.77 8.28
N ASN A 87 -15.47 -6.17 8.04
CA ASN A 87 -16.63 -5.36 8.39
C ASN A 87 -16.86 -5.36 9.91
N THR A 88 -16.17 -4.46 10.61
CA THR A 88 -16.29 -4.24 12.05
C THR A 88 -16.70 -2.81 12.35
N SER A 89 -17.15 -2.56 13.58
CA SER A 89 -17.41 -1.19 14.04
C SER A 89 -16.14 -0.33 13.88
N GLY A 90 -16.27 0.82 13.23
CA GLY A 90 -15.16 1.74 13.00
C GLY A 90 -14.29 1.46 11.76
N ALA A 91 -14.57 0.42 10.98
CA ALA A 91 -13.84 0.17 9.73
C ALA A 91 -13.95 1.36 8.77
N PHE A 92 -12.83 1.77 8.20
CA PHE A 92 -12.76 2.90 7.26
C PHE A 92 -13.09 2.46 5.83
N LEU A 93 -12.55 1.33 5.36
CA LEU A 93 -12.73 0.82 4.00
C LEU A 93 -12.93 -0.69 3.99
N THR A 94 -14.17 -1.15 3.81
CA THR A 94 -14.54 -2.58 3.84
C THR A 94 -14.67 -3.21 2.45
N GLU A 95 -14.46 -2.44 1.39
CA GLU A 95 -14.53 -2.89 0.01
C GLU A 95 -13.40 -2.28 -0.83
N SER A 96 -12.91 -3.02 -1.83
CA SER A 96 -11.85 -2.51 -2.71
C SER A 96 -12.31 -1.26 -3.47
N PRO A 97 -11.41 -0.26 -3.67
CA PRO A 97 -11.74 0.93 -4.45
C PRO A 97 -12.30 0.62 -5.84
N LEU A 98 -11.78 -0.42 -6.51
CA LEU A 98 -12.25 -0.83 -7.83
C LEU A 98 -13.73 -1.23 -7.80
N ASN A 99 -14.15 -2.01 -6.81
CA ASN A 99 -15.54 -2.44 -6.72
C ASN A 99 -16.46 -1.28 -6.34
N ILE A 100 -16.07 -0.42 -5.40
CA ILE A 100 -16.84 0.78 -5.03
C ILE A 100 -17.08 1.67 -6.27
N LEU A 101 -16.02 1.92 -7.05
CA LEU A 101 -16.09 2.73 -8.26
C LEU A 101 -16.98 2.09 -9.32
N LYS A 102 -16.86 0.78 -9.55
CA LYS A 102 -17.71 0.03 -10.50
C LYS A 102 -19.19 0.06 -10.13
N LYS A 103 -19.52 -0.05 -8.83
CA LYS A 103 -20.89 0.03 -8.31
C LYS A 103 -21.44 1.46 -8.32
N GLY A 104 -20.57 2.46 -8.35
CA GLY A 104 -20.97 3.85 -8.16
C GLY A 104 -21.33 4.18 -6.71
N ASP A 105 -20.93 3.35 -5.74
CA ASP A 105 -21.30 3.48 -4.33
C ASP A 105 -20.41 4.46 -3.55
N TYR A 106 -20.26 5.66 -4.11
CA TYR A 106 -19.45 6.73 -3.53
C TYR A 106 -20.11 8.09 -3.79
N LYS A 107 -19.78 9.08 -2.94
CA LYS A 107 -20.24 10.44 -3.17
C LYS A 107 -19.52 11.04 -4.38
N LYS A 108 -20.27 11.32 -5.46
CA LYS A 108 -19.73 12.03 -6.63
C LYS A 108 -19.50 13.49 -6.28
N LEU A 109 -18.26 13.95 -6.41
CA LEU A 109 -17.83 15.32 -6.13
C LEU A 109 -17.01 15.84 -7.31
N PRO A 110 -16.91 17.17 -7.51
CA PRO A 110 -15.97 17.73 -8.47
C PRO A 110 -14.54 17.32 -8.13
N MET A 111 -13.82 16.82 -9.13
CA MET A 111 -12.43 16.37 -9.01
C MET A 111 -11.55 17.04 -10.05
N LEU A 112 -10.33 17.39 -9.65
CA LEU A 112 -9.25 17.83 -10.54
C LEU A 112 -8.05 16.92 -10.32
N TYR A 113 -7.68 16.12 -11.33
CA TYR A 113 -6.49 15.29 -11.28
C TYR A 113 -5.31 16.00 -11.93
N GLY A 114 -4.12 15.82 -11.37
CA GLY A 114 -2.86 16.27 -11.95
C GLY A 114 -1.79 15.19 -11.87
N PHE A 115 -0.89 15.15 -12.85
CA PHE A 115 0.28 14.28 -12.89
C PHE A 115 1.47 15.07 -13.47
N ALA A 116 2.67 14.74 -13.02
CA ALA A 116 3.89 15.24 -13.63
C ALA A 116 4.13 14.57 -14.99
N ASN A 117 4.81 15.26 -15.91
CA ASN A 117 5.14 14.70 -17.23
C ASN A 117 6.23 13.61 -17.16
N MET A 118 6.88 13.41 -16.01
CA MET A 118 7.97 12.46 -15.79
C MET A 118 7.93 11.79 -14.40
N GLU A 119 6.76 11.34 -13.94
CA GLU A 119 6.56 10.66 -12.62
C GLU A 119 7.60 9.58 -12.33
N GLY A 120 7.94 8.76 -13.33
CA GLY A 120 8.86 7.63 -13.20
C GLY A 120 10.29 8.01 -12.80
N LEU A 121 10.68 9.29 -12.90
CA LEU A 121 11.99 9.75 -12.42
C LEU A 121 12.18 9.53 -10.92
N LEU A 122 11.09 9.35 -10.16
CA LEU A 122 11.11 9.02 -8.74
C LEU A 122 12.06 7.84 -8.39
N ARG A 123 12.21 6.87 -9.30
CA ARG A 123 13.06 5.67 -9.09
C ARG A 123 14.18 5.53 -10.13
N ILE A 124 14.58 6.63 -10.77
CA ILE A 124 15.59 6.61 -11.85
C ILE A 124 16.93 6.01 -11.41
N ASN A 125 17.30 6.17 -10.13
CA ASN A 125 18.54 5.63 -9.58
C ASN A 125 18.62 4.09 -9.63
N PHE A 126 17.48 3.40 -9.73
CA PHE A 126 17.42 1.94 -9.85
C PHE A 126 17.36 1.44 -11.29
N PHE A 127 17.21 2.34 -12.28
CA PHE A 127 16.88 1.99 -13.65
C PHE A 127 17.88 1.01 -14.27
N GLU A 128 19.18 1.32 -14.23
CA GLU A 128 20.21 0.47 -14.84
C GLU A 128 20.26 -0.92 -14.18
N THR A 129 20.17 -0.97 -12.84
CA THR A 129 20.18 -2.21 -12.07
C THR A 129 18.95 -3.07 -12.39
N TRP A 130 17.75 -2.50 -12.34
CA TRP A 130 16.51 -3.25 -12.58
C TRP A 130 16.39 -3.68 -14.04
N LYS A 131 16.76 -2.82 -15.00
CA LYS A 131 16.79 -3.16 -16.43
C LYS A 131 17.65 -4.40 -16.70
N ASN A 132 18.85 -4.44 -16.14
CA ASN A 132 19.75 -5.58 -16.35
C ASN A 132 19.19 -6.86 -15.73
N LYS A 133 18.73 -6.81 -14.48
CA LYS A 133 18.10 -7.96 -13.80
C LYS A 133 16.85 -8.47 -14.54
N MET A 134 15.99 -7.57 -15.05
CA MET A 134 14.82 -7.94 -15.83
C MET A 134 15.19 -8.65 -17.14
N ASN A 135 16.26 -8.21 -17.82
CA ASN A 135 16.75 -8.85 -19.04
C ASN A 135 17.37 -10.23 -18.78
N GLU A 136 18.00 -10.44 -17.61
CA GLU A 136 18.55 -11.73 -17.20
C GLU A 136 17.45 -12.73 -16.82
N LYS A 137 16.49 -12.30 -15.98
CA LYS A 137 15.41 -13.16 -15.48
C LYS A 137 14.16 -12.35 -15.15
N PHE A 138 13.32 -12.15 -16.17
CA PHE A 138 12.08 -11.38 -16.06
C PHE A 138 11.11 -11.92 -14.99
N SER A 139 11.11 -13.24 -14.71
CA SER A 139 10.20 -13.86 -13.74
C SER A 139 10.40 -13.41 -12.28
N ASP A 140 11.50 -12.71 -11.99
CA ASP A 140 11.81 -12.20 -10.65
C ASP A 140 11.18 -10.80 -10.41
N PHE A 141 10.46 -10.27 -11.39
CA PHE A 141 9.75 -8.98 -11.38
C PHE A 141 8.26 -9.19 -11.64
#